data_AF-T0CHF9-F1
#
_entry.id   AF-T0CHF9-F1
#
_cell.length_a   1.000
_cell.length_b   1.000
_cell.length_c   1.000
_cell.angle_alpha   90.00
_cell.angle_beta   90.00
_cell.angle_gamma   90.00
#
_symmetry.space_group_name_H-M   'P 1'
#
loop_
_entity.id
_entity.type
_entity.pdbx_description
1 polymer ?
#
loop_
_entity_poly.entity_id
_entity_poly.type
_entity_poly.pdbx_seq_one_letter_code
_entity_poly.pdbx_strand_id
1 'polypeptide(L)'
;MATRILEDGIKIDIDSLVRQSTVGNDSAAWFAIPYEQRGCVFLDDKGACRVYSDRPSVCRSNYVISDARYCDTSNGEYKTIRILKTSKADFVTMAAFNLSSKGGALPLMLVESLNKLGEQKLSKSMKKNFKKNSFKRLKELFNSSAM
;
A
#
# COMPACT_ATOMS: atom_id res chain seq x y z
N MET A 1 6.00 5.34 -7.43
CA MET A 1 4.69 4.71 -7.14
C MET A 1 3.51 5.69 -7.11
N ALA A 2 3.32 6.53 -6.09
CA ALA A 2 2.14 7.42 -6.00
C ALA A 2 1.97 8.34 -7.22
N THR A 3 3.05 8.92 -7.74
CA THR A 3 3.06 9.67 -9.00
C THR A 3 2.50 8.87 -10.18
N ARG A 4 2.91 7.60 -10.33
CA ARG A 4 2.43 6.71 -11.40
C ARG A 4 0.94 6.39 -11.27
N ILE A 5 0.42 6.30 -10.05
CA ILE A 5 -1.02 6.11 -9.83
C ILE A 5 -1.78 7.36 -10.27
N LEU A 6 -1.28 8.55 -9.92
CA LEU A 6 -1.90 9.83 -10.33
C LEU A 6 -1.82 10.12 -11.84
N GLU A 7 -0.88 9.48 -12.53
CA GLU A 7 -0.67 9.60 -13.99
C GLU A 7 -1.31 8.42 -14.75
N ASP A 8 -2.19 7.65 -14.10
CA ASP A 8 -2.85 6.45 -14.66
C ASP A 8 -1.91 5.35 -15.16
N GLY A 9 -0.62 5.42 -14.80
CA GLY A 9 0.39 4.42 -15.13
C GLY A 9 0.33 3.15 -14.27
N ILE A 10 -0.42 3.16 -13.16
CA ILE A 10 -0.73 2.00 -12.31
C ILE A 10 -2.17 2.13 -11.79
N LYS A 11 -3.02 1.15 -12.08
CA LYS A 11 -4.39 1.06 -11.54
C LYS A 11 -4.39 0.28 -10.23
N ILE A 12 -5.12 0.78 -9.24
CA ILE A 12 -5.27 0.15 -7.92
C ILE A 12 -6.74 0.05 -7.52
N ASP A 13 -7.03 -0.86 -6.59
CA ASP A 13 -8.33 -0.87 -5.91
C ASP A 13 -8.36 0.22 -4.84
N ILE A 14 -9.02 1.33 -5.16
CA ILE A 14 -9.17 2.49 -4.27
C ILE A 14 -10.05 2.16 -3.06
N ASP A 15 -11.10 1.38 -3.25
CA ASP A 15 -12.04 1.07 -2.17
C ASP A 15 -11.33 0.17 -1.14
N SER A 16 -10.49 -0.76 -1.59
CA SER A 16 -9.61 -1.54 -0.71
C SER A 16 -8.54 -0.69 -0.03
N LEU A 17 -7.91 0.24 -0.76
CA LEU A 17 -6.92 1.16 -0.18
C LEU A 17 -7.49 1.97 0.98
N VAL A 18 -8.70 2.52 0.81
CA VAL A 18 -9.37 3.28 1.86
C VAL A 18 -9.58 2.41 3.10
N ARG A 19 -10.23 1.24 2.95
CA ARG A 19 -10.47 0.31 4.07
C ARG A 19 -9.18 -0.11 4.78
N GLN A 20 -8.13 -0.39 4.03
CA GLN A 20 -6.85 -0.81 4.59
C GLN A 20 -6.06 0.34 5.22
N SER A 21 -6.30 1.59 4.80
CA SER A 21 -5.61 2.75 5.36
C SER A 21 -6.18 3.19 6.71
N THR A 22 -7.48 2.97 6.96
CA THR A 22 -8.16 3.42 8.19
C THR A 22 -7.70 2.67 9.44
N VAL A 23 -7.18 1.44 9.29
CA VAL A 23 -6.61 0.68 10.41
C VAL A 23 -5.21 1.15 10.81
N GLY A 24 -4.57 1.99 9.99
CA GLY A 24 -3.27 2.58 10.28
C GLY A 24 -2.15 1.54 10.47
N ASN A 25 -1.38 1.69 11.55
CA ASN A 25 -0.26 0.80 11.91
C ASN A 25 -0.64 -0.29 12.93
N ASP A 26 -1.93 -0.47 13.21
CA ASP A 26 -2.42 -1.43 14.20
C ASP A 26 -2.59 -2.83 13.57
N SER A 27 -1.80 -3.78 14.08
CA SER A 27 -1.84 -5.18 13.61
C SER A 27 -3.12 -5.90 14.01
N ALA A 28 -3.65 -5.67 15.21
CA ALA A 28 -4.90 -6.30 15.65
C ALA A 28 -6.08 -5.80 14.80
N ALA A 29 -6.13 -4.49 14.53
CA ALA A 29 -7.13 -3.90 13.65
C ALA A 29 -7.00 -4.41 12.20
N TRP A 30 -5.76 -4.63 11.71
CA TRP A 30 -5.53 -5.24 10.40
C TRP A 30 -6.13 -6.65 10.29
N PHE A 31 -5.93 -7.50 11.31
CA PHE A 31 -6.50 -8.84 11.34
C PHE A 31 -8.02 -8.87 11.61
N ALA A 32 -8.62 -7.76 12.04
CA ALA A 32 -10.08 -7.65 12.11
C ALA A 32 -10.74 -7.46 10.73
N ILE A 33 -10.00 -7.01 9.72
CA ILE A 33 -10.49 -6.92 8.33
C ILE A 33 -10.78 -8.35 7.83
N PRO A 34 -11.88 -8.61 7.08
CA PRO A 34 -12.11 -9.92 6.45
C PRO A 34 -10.92 -10.34 5.57
N TYR A 35 -10.54 -11.63 5.60
CA TYR A 35 -9.34 -12.14 4.95
C TYR A 35 -9.27 -11.76 3.45
N GLU A 36 -10.40 -11.86 2.76
CA GLU A 36 -10.57 -11.57 1.33
C GLU A 36 -10.29 -10.09 0.99
N GLN A 37 -10.36 -9.20 1.99
CA GLN A 37 -10.16 -7.76 1.83
C GLN A 37 -8.77 -7.28 2.27
N ARG A 38 -7.93 -8.18 2.83
CA ARG A 38 -6.55 -7.84 3.25
C ARG A 38 -5.54 -7.87 2.10
N GLY A 39 -5.94 -8.37 0.93
CA GLY A 39 -5.08 -8.47 -0.25
C GLY A 39 -4.51 -7.12 -0.68
N CYS A 40 -3.23 -7.09 -1.07
CA CYS A 40 -2.58 -5.85 -1.48
C CYS A 40 -3.32 -5.17 -2.66
N VAL A 41 -3.52 -3.85 -2.60
CA VAL A 41 -4.23 -3.07 -3.62
C VAL A 41 -3.61 -3.09 -5.03
N PHE A 42 -2.39 -3.64 -5.14
CA PHE A 42 -1.63 -3.80 -6.38
C PHE A 42 -1.74 -5.19 -7.01
N LEU A 43 -2.50 -6.11 -6.42
CA LEU A 43 -2.72 -7.43 -7.02
C LEU A 43 -3.61 -7.31 -8.28
N ASP A 44 -3.43 -8.23 -9.22
CA ASP A 44 -4.36 -8.46 -10.32
C ASP A 44 -5.51 -9.39 -9.90
N ASP A 45 -6.38 -9.70 -10.87
CA ASP A 45 -7.51 -10.61 -10.73
C ASP A 45 -7.10 -12.06 -10.41
N LYS A 46 -5.84 -12.43 -10.66
CA LYS A 46 -5.26 -13.74 -10.34
C LYS A 46 -4.45 -13.71 -9.04
N GLY A 47 -4.44 -12.59 -8.33
CA GLY A 47 -3.66 -12.42 -7.09
C GLY A 47 -2.16 -12.20 -7.31
N ALA A 48 -1.69 -11.94 -8.52
CA ALA A 48 -0.30 -11.64 -8.81
C ALA A 48 0.00 -10.13 -8.71
N CYS A 49 1.22 -9.78 -8.31
CA CYS A 49 1.63 -8.38 -8.13
C CYS A 49 1.79 -7.65 -9.48
N ARG A 50 1.07 -6.54 -9.70
CA ARG A 50 1.16 -5.76 -10.96
C ARG A 50 2.26 -4.69 -10.99
N VAL A 51 2.90 -4.42 -9.85
CA VAL A 51 3.86 -3.32 -9.72
C VAL A 51 5.32 -3.79 -9.67
N TYR A 52 5.69 -4.81 -10.44
CA TYR A 52 7.05 -5.39 -10.38
C TYR A 52 8.19 -4.38 -10.59
N SER A 53 8.03 -3.42 -11.51
CA SER A 53 9.02 -2.35 -11.73
C SER A 53 9.14 -1.40 -10.53
N ASP A 54 8.02 -1.13 -9.87
CA ASP A 54 7.87 -0.17 -8.78
C ASP A 54 7.75 -0.84 -7.41
N ARG A 55 8.02 -2.15 -7.34
CA ARG A 55 7.77 -2.96 -6.16
C ARG A 55 8.56 -2.36 -4.98
N PRO A 56 7.91 -2.10 -3.82
CA PRO A 56 8.58 -1.55 -2.65
C PRO A 56 9.79 -2.41 -2.25
N SER A 57 10.86 -1.79 -1.75
CA SER A 57 12.10 -2.47 -1.37
C SER A 57 11.87 -3.65 -0.44
N VAL A 58 11.03 -3.47 0.58
CA VAL A 58 10.65 -4.53 1.53
C VAL A 58 10.00 -5.75 0.85
N CYS A 59 9.22 -5.54 -0.21
CA CYS A 59 8.62 -6.61 -0.98
C CYS A 59 9.63 -7.32 -1.91
N ARG A 60 10.83 -6.75 -2.10
CA ARG A 60 11.94 -7.36 -2.87
C ARG A 60 12.86 -8.18 -1.97
N SER A 61 13.04 -7.79 -0.71
CA SER A 61 13.86 -8.53 0.26
C SER A 61 13.11 -9.67 0.94
N ASN A 62 11.78 -9.55 1.12
CA ASN A 62 10.98 -10.57 1.81
C ASN A 62 10.64 -11.76 0.89
N TYR A 63 11.65 -12.58 0.59
CA TYR A 63 11.49 -13.81 -0.19
C TYR A 63 11.24 -15.01 0.72
N VAL A 64 10.00 -15.53 0.71
CA VAL A 64 9.60 -16.68 1.54
C VAL A 64 10.06 -17.98 0.88
N ILE A 65 10.74 -18.84 1.64
CA ILE A 65 11.23 -20.17 1.22
C ILE A 65 10.55 -21.32 1.95
N SER A 66 9.67 -21.03 2.92
CA SER A 66 8.82 -22.03 3.55
C SER A 66 7.58 -22.34 2.70
N ASP A 67 6.85 -23.39 3.06
CA ASP A 67 5.57 -23.72 2.43
C ASP A 67 4.57 -22.55 2.52
N ALA A 68 3.88 -22.27 1.42
CA ALA A 68 2.90 -21.19 1.29
C ALA A 68 1.75 -21.29 2.30
N ARG A 69 1.40 -22.50 2.76
CA ARG A 69 0.38 -22.73 3.78
C ARG A 69 0.68 -22.07 5.13
N TYR A 70 1.93 -21.66 5.37
CA TYR A 70 2.32 -20.93 6.57
C TYR A 70 2.11 -19.41 6.44
N CYS A 71 1.87 -18.90 5.23
CA CYS A 71 1.46 -17.52 5.01
C CYS A 71 -0.06 -17.32 5.07
N ASP A 72 -0.84 -18.41 5.15
CA ASP A 72 -2.29 -18.34 5.27
C ASP A 72 -2.69 -17.87 6.67
N THR A 73 -3.43 -16.76 6.71
CA THR A 73 -3.94 -16.10 7.92
C THR A 73 -5.47 -16.01 7.90
N SER A 74 -6.12 -16.83 7.06
CA SER A 74 -7.59 -16.93 6.99
C SER A 74 -8.22 -17.35 8.32
N ASN A 75 -7.49 -18.13 9.12
CA ASN A 75 -7.88 -18.52 10.48
C ASN A 75 -7.51 -17.50 11.56
N GLY A 76 -6.92 -16.36 11.19
CA GLY A 76 -6.48 -15.32 12.14
C GLY A 76 -5.19 -15.64 12.90
N GLU A 77 -4.52 -16.75 12.60
CA GLU A 77 -3.28 -17.15 13.28
C GLU A 77 -2.05 -16.88 12.42
N TYR A 78 -0.93 -16.56 13.06
CA TYR A 78 0.38 -16.46 12.40
C TYR A 78 1.14 -17.77 12.56
N LYS A 79 1.83 -18.19 11.49
CA LYS A 79 2.76 -19.32 11.52
C LYS A 79 4.16 -18.82 11.21
N THR A 80 5.15 -19.50 11.76
CA THR A 80 6.54 -19.19 11.46
C THR A 80 6.83 -19.51 10.00
N ILE A 81 7.26 -18.49 9.26
CA ILE A 81 7.75 -18.63 7.90
C ILE A 81 9.27 -18.55 7.88
N ARG A 82 9.87 -19.10 6.82
CA ARG A 82 11.31 -18.94 6.55
C ARG A 82 11.48 -17.94 5.43
N ILE A 83 12.32 -16.94 5.66
CA ILE A 83 12.67 -15.93 4.66
C ILE A 83 14.14 -16.16 4.25
N LEU A 84 14.44 -16.01 2.96
CA LEU A 84 15.81 -16.03 2.46
C LEU A 84 16.59 -14.87 3.08
N LYS A 85 17.74 -15.17 3.69
CA LYS A 85 18.58 -14.14 4.31
C LYS A 85 19.30 -13.33 3.22
N THR A 86 19.00 -12.02 3.14
CA THR A 86 19.57 -11.11 2.14
C THR A 86 20.37 -9.98 2.79
N SER A 87 21.34 -10.34 3.65
CA SER A 87 22.08 -9.41 4.52
C SER A 87 22.48 -8.06 3.91
N LYS A 88 23.00 -8.04 2.67
CA LYS A 88 23.37 -6.81 1.96
C LYS A 88 22.14 -5.94 1.62
N ALA A 89 21.09 -6.54 1.09
CA ALA A 89 19.85 -5.84 0.76
C ALA A 89 19.12 -5.38 2.03
N ASP A 90 19.14 -6.21 3.07
CA ASP A 90 18.53 -5.91 4.37
C ASP A 90 19.23 -4.70 5.01
N PHE A 91 20.57 -4.67 4.97
CA PHE A 91 21.36 -3.53 5.45
C PHE A 91 20.99 -2.22 4.74
N VAL A 92 20.95 -2.22 3.40
CA VAL A 92 20.56 -1.03 2.62
C VAL A 92 19.12 -0.60 2.92
N THR A 93 18.21 -1.58 3.05
CA THR A 93 16.80 -1.30 3.36
C THR A 93 16.67 -0.69 4.76
N MET A 94 17.35 -1.22 5.76
CA MET A 94 17.35 -0.68 7.12
C MET A 94 18.00 0.70 7.20
N ALA A 95 19.11 0.93 6.49
CA ALA A 95 19.72 2.25 6.39
C ALA A 95 18.75 3.28 5.77
N ALA A 96 18.04 2.91 4.69
CA ALA A 96 17.04 3.76 4.07
C ALA A 96 15.86 4.04 5.01
N PHE A 97 15.38 3.04 5.78
CA PHE A 97 14.36 3.24 6.81
C PHE A 97 14.82 4.20 7.90
N ASN A 98 16.05 4.04 8.42
CA ASN A 98 16.61 4.94 9.44
C ASN A 98 16.75 6.39 8.95
N LEU A 99 17.03 6.59 7.66
CA LEU A 99 17.09 7.92 7.04
C LEU A 99 15.70 8.47 6.68
N SER A 100 14.67 7.61 6.66
CA SER A 100 13.31 8.03 6.33
C SER A 100 12.70 8.72 7.55
N SER A 101 12.21 9.94 7.37
CA SER A 101 11.55 10.70 8.44
C SER A 101 10.19 10.13 8.86
N LYS A 102 9.63 9.20 8.06
CA LYS A 102 8.36 8.52 8.33
C LYS A 102 8.42 7.07 7.85
N GLY A 103 7.73 6.19 8.58
CA GLY A 103 7.49 4.79 8.22
C GLY A 103 6.14 4.32 8.73
N GLY A 104 5.59 3.28 8.11
CA GLY A 104 4.29 2.73 8.48
C GLY A 104 3.79 1.68 7.48
N ALA A 105 2.57 1.20 7.71
CA ALA A 105 1.87 0.28 6.83
C ALA A 105 1.72 0.87 5.42
N LEU A 106 1.92 0.03 4.40
CA LEU A 106 1.89 0.46 3.00
C LEU A 106 0.59 1.20 2.61
N PRO A 107 -0.62 0.77 3.00
CA PRO A 107 -1.87 1.48 2.69
C PRO A 107 -1.90 2.90 3.24
N LEU A 108 -1.49 3.09 4.50
CA LEU A 108 -1.40 4.40 5.15
C LEU A 108 -0.38 5.31 4.43
N MET A 109 0.84 4.82 4.24
CA MET A 109 1.92 5.58 3.60
C MET A 109 1.57 5.95 2.15
N LEU A 110 0.82 5.10 1.45
CA LEU A 110 0.37 5.36 0.09
C LEU A 110 -0.68 6.47 0.04
N VAL A 111 -1.67 6.44 0.95
CA VAL A 111 -2.68 7.49 1.07
C VAL A 111 -2.03 8.84 1.40
N GLU A 112 -1.13 8.90 2.38
CA GLU A 112 -0.40 10.12 2.71
C GLU A 112 0.35 10.68 1.49
N SER A 113 1.01 9.79 0.74
CA SER A 113 1.76 10.17 -0.47
C SER A 113 0.85 10.68 -1.58
N LEU A 114 -0.30 10.05 -1.79
CA LEU A 114 -1.30 10.47 -2.79
C LEU A 114 -1.89 11.84 -2.43
N ASN A 115 -2.21 12.08 -1.16
CA ASN A 115 -2.73 13.37 -0.68
C ASN A 115 -1.71 14.48 -0.86
N LYS A 116 -0.48 14.28 -0.39
CA LYS A 116 0.60 15.26 -0.53
C LYS A 116 0.86 15.62 -1.99
N LEU A 117 0.92 14.64 -2.88
CA LEU A 117 1.13 14.88 -4.31
C LEU A 117 -0.09 15.50 -4.99
N GLY A 118 -1.30 15.13 -4.56
CA GLY A 118 -2.55 15.73 -5.03
C GLY A 118 -2.61 17.22 -4.72
N GLU A 119 -2.26 17.61 -3.49
CA GLU A 119 -2.16 19.01 -3.06
C GLU A 119 -1.09 19.79 -3.82
N GLN A 120 0.06 19.17 -4.11
CA GLN A 120 1.16 19.80 -4.86
C GLN A 120 0.87 19.94 -6.37
N LYS A 121 0.24 18.94 -7.00
CA LYS A 121 -0.14 18.95 -8.44
C LYS A 121 -1.37 19.81 -8.73
N LEU A 122 -2.09 20.32 -7.72
CA LEU A 122 -3.20 21.26 -7.87
C LEU A 122 -2.78 22.69 -8.30
N SER A 123 -1.52 22.92 -8.65
CA SER A 123 -1.07 24.20 -9.23
C SER A 123 -1.39 24.32 -10.74
N LYS A 124 -2.30 25.27 -11.02
CA LYS A 124 -2.65 25.99 -12.27
C LYS A 124 -2.98 25.23 -13.57
N SER A 125 -2.35 24.10 -13.91
CA SER A 125 -2.53 23.46 -15.24
C SER A 125 -3.58 22.33 -15.27
N MET A 126 -3.71 21.55 -14.19
CA MET A 126 -4.51 20.31 -14.18
C MET A 126 -6.01 20.48 -13.88
N LYS A 127 -6.50 21.69 -13.59
CA LYS A 127 -7.95 21.96 -13.37
C LYS A 127 -8.81 21.70 -14.62
N LYS A 128 -8.22 21.60 -15.81
CA LYS A 128 -8.97 21.51 -17.08
C LYS A 128 -9.34 20.09 -17.49
N ASN A 129 -8.51 19.07 -17.18
CA ASN A 129 -8.68 17.71 -17.72
C ASN A 129 -8.95 16.61 -16.67
N PHE A 130 -9.02 16.93 -15.38
CA PHE A 130 -9.29 15.96 -14.31
C PHE A 130 -10.70 16.13 -13.70
N LYS A 131 -11.71 16.43 -14.54
CA LYS A 131 -13.13 16.51 -14.13
C LYS A 131 -13.78 15.13 -14.29
N LYS A 132 -14.15 14.47 -13.18
CA LYS A 132 -15.44 14.76 -12.50
C LYS A 132 -15.80 13.72 -11.42
N ASN A 133 -15.32 12.47 -11.46
CA ASN A 133 -15.87 11.42 -10.57
C ASN A 133 -14.89 10.76 -9.57
N SER A 134 -13.59 10.65 -9.86
CA SER A 134 -12.65 9.91 -8.98
C SER A 134 -12.19 10.70 -7.76
N PHE A 135 -11.91 12.00 -7.91
CA PHE A 135 -11.45 12.85 -6.80
C PHE A 135 -12.57 13.24 -5.84
N LYS A 136 -13.83 13.25 -6.29
CA LYS A 136 -14.99 13.55 -5.43
C LYS A 136 -15.20 12.43 -4.41
N ARG A 137 -15.11 11.16 -4.84
CA ARG A 137 -15.21 9.99 -3.96
C ARG A 137 -14.05 9.91 -2.97
N LEU A 138 -12.81 10.16 -3.40
CA LEU A 138 -11.65 10.25 -2.48
C LEU A 138 -11.85 11.39 -1.47
N LYS A 139 -12.21 12.59 -1.92
CA LYS A 139 -12.35 13.77 -1.03
C LYS A 139 -13.58 13.69 -0.10
N GLU A 140 -14.69 13.11 -0.53
CA GLU A 140 -15.86 12.83 0.31
C GLU A 140 -15.55 11.78 1.37
N LEU A 141 -14.81 10.72 1.01
CA LEU A 141 -14.43 9.66 1.95
C LEU A 141 -13.36 10.13 2.96
N PHE A 142 -12.44 11.02 2.58
CA PHE A 142 -11.46 11.58 3.52
C PHE A 142 -12.02 12.61 4.50
N ASN A 143 -13.03 13.38 4.11
CA ASN A 143 -13.70 14.31 5.02
C ASN A 143 -14.61 13.60 6.04
N SER A 144 -15.04 12.36 5.78
CA SER A 144 -15.81 11.53 6.72
C SER A 144 -14.96 10.78 7.74
N SER A 145 -13.63 10.74 7.59
CA SER A 145 -12.69 10.14 8.56
C SER A 145 -11.97 11.17 9.44
N ALA A 146 -12.31 12.45 9.31
CA ALA A 146 -11.82 13.56 10.14
C ALA A 146 -12.88 14.06 11.16
N MET A 147 -13.91 13.25 11.42
CA MET A 147 -14.89 13.43 12.50
C MET A 147 -14.85 12.24 13.45
#